data_AF-A0A2R6EYY9-F1
#
_entry.id   AF-A0A2R6EYY9-F1
#
_cell.length_a   1.000
_cell.length_b   1.000
_cell.length_c   1.000
_cell.angle_alpha   90.00
_cell.angle_beta   90.00
_cell.angle_gamma   90.00
#
_symmetry.space_group_name_H-M   'P 1'
#
loop_
_entity.id
_entity.type
_entity.pdbx_description
1 polymer ?
#
loop_
_entity_poly.entity_id
_entity_poly.type
_entity_poly.pdbx_seq_one_letter_code
_entity_poly.pdbx_strand_id
1 'polypeptide(L)'
;MPETDSTQTVWVGSGIPLNSAAFDVNGYEHYSHVTEDDESGLEITIVCNEIEMDKESTDLQEVLDPRDDLEPELTIRRRLSVAELRAVIEDGADYLHFVGHATPDGLQCPDGELDVGTVEQSNVDMFFLNACQSFQQGKRLVERGSVGGMVTYSDVADKYALQTGTLIGQLLNDGFSIAACHSIVRETRPIGGHYTAVGNRTAILSQPEGGAPTLFHISQKSDGYVFDTHVHPSEAYPIGSIISLVIDPDDKYYLVPSSDQFDVAPEEVEEALSHSLSPIVVDGQLQSRSEFLSTVER
;
A
#
# COMPACT_ATOMS: atom_id res chain seq x y z
N MET A 1 -4.43 17.56 12.13
CA MET A 1 -5.64 17.20 12.90
C MET A 1 -5.26 17.02 14.37
N PRO A 2 -6.18 17.15 15.35
CA PRO A 2 -5.90 16.76 16.74
C PRO A 2 -5.56 15.26 16.83
N GLU A 3 -4.80 14.86 17.85
CA GLU A 3 -4.51 13.46 18.13
C GLU A 3 -5.77 12.71 18.58
N THR A 4 -5.87 11.43 18.20
CA THR A 4 -7.03 10.57 18.47
C THR A 4 -6.56 9.14 18.69
N ASP A 5 -7.28 8.37 19.51
CA ASP A 5 -7.09 6.93 19.66
C ASP A 5 -7.84 6.11 18.59
N SER A 6 -8.30 6.75 17.51
CA SER A 6 -8.98 6.06 16.42
C SER A 6 -7.98 5.34 15.52
N THR A 7 -8.35 4.15 15.06
CA THR A 7 -7.57 3.39 14.07
C THR A 7 -7.51 4.11 12.72
N GLN A 8 -8.51 4.94 12.40
CA GLN A 8 -8.57 5.70 11.15
C GLN A 8 -9.24 7.07 11.36
N THR A 9 -8.61 8.13 10.82
CA THR A 9 -9.19 9.49 10.77
C THR A 9 -9.38 9.93 9.33
N VAL A 10 -10.49 10.61 9.04
CA VAL A 10 -10.81 11.16 7.72
C VAL A 10 -10.97 12.68 7.84
N TRP A 11 -10.46 13.40 6.84
CA TRP A 11 -10.74 14.82 6.65
C TRP A 11 -11.75 15.05 5.54
N VAL A 12 -12.82 15.78 5.87
CA VAL A 12 -13.83 16.23 4.91
C VAL A 12 -13.68 17.74 4.72
N GLY A 13 -13.17 18.14 3.55
CA GLY A 13 -12.98 19.55 3.20
C GLY A 13 -12.02 19.74 2.04
N SER A 14 -11.94 20.97 1.51
CA SER A 14 -11.13 21.29 0.32
C SER A 14 -9.64 21.52 0.60
N GLY A 15 -9.23 21.58 1.87
CA GLY A 15 -7.83 21.73 2.27
C GLY A 15 -7.07 20.40 2.23
N ILE A 16 -5.73 20.46 2.22
CA ILE A 16 -4.86 19.29 2.30
C ILE A 16 -4.77 18.82 3.77
N PRO A 17 -5.22 17.61 4.11
CA PRO A 17 -5.14 17.12 5.48
C PRO A 17 -3.72 16.73 5.86
N LEU A 18 -3.06 17.58 6.64
CA LEU A 18 -1.82 17.21 7.31
C LEU A 18 -2.14 16.20 8.43
N ASN A 19 -1.62 14.99 8.31
CA ASN A 19 -1.83 13.84 9.20
C ASN A 19 -3.20 13.16 9.13
N SER A 20 -3.92 13.30 8.02
CA SER A 20 -5.14 12.51 7.78
C SER A 20 -5.27 12.22 6.29
N ALA A 21 -6.23 11.40 5.92
CA ALA A 21 -6.53 11.10 4.52
C ALA A 21 -7.62 12.05 4.00
N ALA A 22 -7.51 12.43 2.73
CA ALA A 22 -8.51 13.26 2.07
C ALA A 22 -9.67 12.37 1.62
N PHE A 23 -10.85 12.61 2.19
CA PHE A 23 -12.05 11.91 1.77
C PHE A 23 -12.59 12.48 0.47
N ASP A 24 -12.89 11.56 -0.44
CA ASP A 24 -13.64 11.85 -1.67
C ASP A 24 -14.73 10.80 -1.82
N VAL A 25 -15.98 11.26 -1.94
CA VAL A 25 -17.15 10.38 -2.05
C VAL A 25 -17.14 9.58 -3.34
N ASN A 26 -16.59 10.14 -4.43
CA ASN A 26 -16.55 9.49 -5.73
C ASN A 26 -15.83 8.14 -5.64
N GLY A 27 -14.75 8.04 -4.86
CA GLY A 27 -14.02 6.79 -4.67
C GLY A 27 -14.87 5.66 -4.05
N TYR A 28 -15.81 5.98 -3.16
CA TYR A 28 -16.71 4.98 -2.57
C TYR A 28 -17.81 4.56 -3.56
N GLU A 29 -18.27 5.49 -4.40
CA GLU A 29 -19.23 5.20 -5.46
C GLU A 29 -18.60 4.32 -6.54
N HIS A 30 -17.39 4.64 -6.99
CA HIS A 30 -16.62 3.85 -7.96
C HIS A 30 -16.36 2.42 -7.46
N TYR A 31 -16.04 2.25 -6.18
CA TYR A 31 -15.79 0.93 -5.58
C TYR A 31 -16.95 -0.05 -5.77
N SER A 32 -18.19 0.46 -5.66
CA SER A 32 -19.37 -0.40 -5.83
C SER A 32 -19.52 -0.97 -7.24
N HIS A 33 -18.90 -0.33 -8.25
CA HIS A 33 -18.91 -0.80 -9.63
C HIS A 33 -17.80 -1.81 -9.91
N VAL A 34 -16.62 -1.63 -9.30
CA VAL A 34 -15.49 -2.58 -9.43
C VAL A 34 -15.87 -3.98 -8.95
N THR A 35 -16.56 -4.06 -7.80
CA THR A 35 -16.95 -5.36 -7.22
C THR A 35 -17.98 -6.16 -8.04
N GLU A 36 -18.61 -5.56 -9.04
CA GLU A 36 -19.64 -6.21 -9.86
C GLU A 36 -19.09 -6.89 -11.12
N ASP A 37 -17.92 -6.48 -11.61
CA ASP A 37 -17.45 -6.81 -12.98
C ASP A 37 -16.23 -7.77 -13.04
N ASP A 38 -15.58 -8.07 -11.91
CA ASP A 38 -14.23 -8.67 -11.96
C ASP A 38 -14.19 -10.19 -11.68
N GLU A 39 -14.25 -10.98 -12.75
CA GLU A 39 -13.92 -12.42 -12.77
C GLU A 39 -12.47 -12.69 -13.29
N SER A 40 -11.69 -11.63 -13.53
CA SER A 40 -10.32 -11.65 -14.09
C SER A 40 -9.24 -11.87 -13.02
N GLY A 41 -8.02 -12.22 -13.45
CA GLY A 41 -6.83 -12.15 -12.58
C GLY A 41 -6.36 -10.71 -12.39
N LEU A 42 -5.58 -10.47 -11.33
CA LEU A 42 -5.16 -9.13 -10.89
C LEU A 42 -4.20 -8.44 -11.88
N GLU A 43 -4.58 -7.35 -12.53
CA GLU A 43 -3.73 -6.56 -13.44
C GLU A 43 -2.96 -5.45 -12.70
N ILE A 44 -1.63 -5.56 -12.68
CA ILE A 44 -0.76 -4.56 -12.06
C ILE A 44 0.10 -3.89 -13.13
N THR A 45 -0.03 -2.57 -13.27
CA THR A 45 0.82 -1.77 -14.13
C THR A 45 1.79 -0.88 -13.34
N ILE A 46 3.09 -1.07 -13.56
CA ILE A 46 4.14 -0.19 -13.02
C ILE A 46 4.65 0.70 -14.15
N VAL A 47 4.61 2.02 -13.95
CA VAL A 47 5.16 3.01 -14.88
C VAL A 47 6.37 3.69 -14.24
N CYS A 48 7.54 3.57 -14.87
CA CYS A 48 8.76 4.27 -14.47
C CYS A 48 9.10 5.37 -15.49
N ASN A 49 8.78 6.61 -15.15
CA ASN A 49 9.13 7.78 -15.98
C ASN A 49 10.38 8.51 -15.49
N GLU A 50 10.91 8.16 -14.31
CA GLU A 50 12.21 8.62 -13.83
C GLU A 50 13.21 7.45 -13.80
N ILE A 51 14.32 7.58 -14.54
CA ILE A 51 15.28 6.48 -14.71
C ILE A 51 16.14 6.26 -13.47
N GLU A 52 16.37 7.32 -12.67
CA GLU A 52 17.12 7.22 -11.42
C GLU A 52 16.39 6.35 -10.38
N MET A 53 15.08 6.15 -10.57
CA MET A 53 14.22 5.33 -9.72
C MET A 53 13.88 3.95 -10.32
N ASP A 54 14.49 3.53 -11.44
CA ASP A 54 14.20 2.23 -12.09
C ASP A 54 14.48 1.01 -11.19
N LYS A 55 15.35 1.18 -10.19
CA LYS A 55 15.54 0.17 -9.13
C LYS A 55 14.23 -0.16 -8.43
N GLU A 56 13.29 0.78 -8.29
CA GLU A 56 11.98 0.56 -7.67
C GLU A 56 11.14 -0.41 -8.46
N SER A 57 11.06 -0.20 -9.77
CA SER A 57 10.30 -1.09 -10.65
C SER A 57 10.88 -2.50 -10.65
N THR A 58 12.20 -2.63 -10.51
CA THR A 58 12.87 -3.94 -10.39
C THR A 58 12.59 -4.60 -9.05
N ASP A 59 12.74 -3.87 -7.94
CA ASP A 59 12.49 -4.39 -6.60
C ASP A 59 11.00 -4.75 -6.41
N LEU A 60 10.07 -3.96 -6.98
CA LEU A 60 8.64 -4.27 -7.03
C LEU A 60 8.36 -5.51 -7.86
N GLN A 61 9.05 -5.69 -8.99
CA GLN A 61 8.92 -6.90 -9.78
C GLN A 61 9.25 -8.12 -8.93
N GLU A 62 10.40 -8.17 -8.27
CA GLU A 62 10.79 -9.33 -7.44
C GLU A 62 9.80 -9.67 -6.31
N VAL A 63 9.01 -8.67 -5.91
CA VAL A 63 8.15 -8.69 -4.74
C VAL A 63 6.69 -8.97 -5.09
N LEU A 64 6.22 -8.44 -6.21
CA LEU A 64 4.86 -8.62 -6.74
C LEU A 64 4.80 -9.77 -7.76
N ASP A 65 5.94 -10.27 -8.24
CA ASP A 65 6.02 -11.44 -9.12
C ASP A 65 5.66 -12.72 -8.33
N PRO A 66 4.56 -13.40 -8.70
CA PRO A 66 3.98 -14.49 -7.92
C PRO A 66 4.88 -15.73 -7.88
N ARG A 67 4.66 -16.55 -6.82
CA ARG A 67 5.30 -17.86 -6.65
C ARG A 67 4.37 -19.07 -6.85
N ASP A 68 3.06 -18.90 -7.07
CA ASP A 68 2.13 -19.89 -7.71
C ASP A 68 0.63 -19.43 -7.75
N ASP A 69 -0.17 -20.20 -8.53
CA ASP A 69 -1.63 -20.43 -8.70
C ASP A 69 -2.67 -19.32 -8.99
N LEU A 70 -2.44 -18.04 -8.73
CA LEU A 70 -3.23 -16.94 -9.33
C LEU A 70 -2.30 -15.77 -9.64
N GLU A 71 -1.84 -15.71 -10.89
CA GLU A 71 -0.77 -14.81 -11.30
C GLU A 71 -1.33 -13.41 -11.58
N PRO A 72 -0.94 -12.36 -10.84
CA PRO A 72 -1.17 -11.02 -11.30
C PRO A 72 -0.46 -10.78 -12.64
N GLU A 73 -1.17 -10.20 -13.61
CA GLU A 73 -0.55 -9.74 -14.85
C GLU A 73 0.26 -8.47 -14.56
N LEU A 74 1.56 -8.66 -14.26
CA LEU A 74 2.47 -7.56 -14.01
C LEU A 74 3.04 -6.99 -15.31
N THR A 75 2.65 -5.75 -15.62
CA THR A 75 3.15 -4.99 -16.76
C THR A 75 4.06 -3.84 -16.31
N ILE A 76 5.32 -3.85 -16.75
CA ILE A 76 6.27 -2.76 -16.47
C ILE A 76 6.50 -1.93 -17.73
N ARG A 77 6.14 -0.64 -17.66
CA ARG A 77 6.31 0.34 -18.73
C ARG A 77 7.34 1.39 -18.31
N ARG A 78 8.16 1.85 -19.24
CA ARG A 78 9.23 2.83 -18.96
C ARG A 78 9.16 3.98 -19.93
N ARG A 79 9.41 5.19 -19.42
CA ARG A 79 9.53 6.43 -20.21
C ARG A 79 8.35 6.64 -21.16
N LEU A 80 7.14 6.45 -20.64
CA LEU A 80 5.92 6.67 -21.39
C LEU A 80 5.76 8.15 -21.71
N SER A 81 5.48 8.43 -22.98
CA SER A 81 5.00 9.74 -23.42
C SER A 81 3.67 10.11 -22.77
N VAL A 82 3.27 11.38 -22.86
CA VAL A 82 1.97 11.86 -22.38
C VAL A 82 0.82 11.05 -22.99
N ALA A 83 0.93 10.70 -24.28
CA ALA A 83 -0.10 9.91 -24.97
C ALA A 83 -0.15 8.46 -24.48
N GLU A 84 1.01 7.84 -24.23
CA GLU A 84 1.07 6.46 -23.74
C GLU A 84 0.65 6.34 -22.28
N LEU A 85 1.04 7.29 -21.41
CA LEU A 85 0.61 7.29 -20.01
C LEU A 85 -0.91 7.52 -19.89
N ARG A 86 -1.47 8.39 -20.75
CA ARG A 86 -2.91 8.55 -20.85
C ARG A 86 -3.59 7.24 -21.23
N ALA A 87 -3.08 6.56 -22.24
CA ALA A 87 -3.63 5.27 -22.68
C ALA A 87 -3.60 4.25 -21.54
N VAL A 88 -2.52 4.17 -20.74
CA VAL A 88 -2.49 3.29 -19.56
C VAL A 88 -3.61 3.59 -18.56
N ILE A 89 -3.90 4.87 -18.29
CA ILE A 89 -4.96 5.27 -17.37
C ILE A 89 -6.36 5.00 -17.94
N GLU A 90 -6.54 5.20 -19.25
CA GLU A 90 -7.80 5.03 -19.97
C GLU A 90 -8.10 3.57 -20.35
N ASP A 91 -7.08 2.73 -20.57
CA ASP A 91 -7.22 1.31 -20.86
C ASP A 91 -7.58 0.54 -19.58
N GLY A 92 -6.95 0.91 -18.45
CA GLY A 92 -7.26 0.39 -17.12
C GLY A 92 -6.25 -0.59 -16.57
N ALA A 93 -6.31 -0.79 -15.25
CA ALA A 93 -5.57 -1.79 -14.46
C ALA A 93 -6.10 -1.77 -13.02
N ASP A 94 -6.05 -2.89 -12.30
CA ASP A 94 -6.47 -2.92 -10.89
C ASP A 94 -5.55 -2.08 -10.01
N TYR A 95 -4.25 -2.04 -10.36
CA TYR A 95 -3.27 -1.20 -9.69
C TYR A 95 -2.29 -0.51 -10.63
N LEU A 96 -2.23 0.82 -10.53
CA LEU A 96 -1.20 1.64 -11.15
C LEU A 96 -0.16 2.11 -10.12
N HIS A 97 1.09 1.68 -10.26
CA HIS A 97 2.22 2.25 -9.54
C HIS A 97 3.00 3.19 -10.47
N PHE A 98 2.85 4.51 -10.30
CA PHE A 98 3.61 5.50 -11.04
C PHE A 98 4.85 5.95 -10.25
N VAL A 99 6.02 5.77 -10.84
CA VAL A 99 7.33 6.18 -10.31
C VAL A 99 7.88 7.30 -11.18
N GLY A 100 8.01 8.50 -10.60
CA GLY A 100 8.57 9.64 -11.31
C GLY A 100 8.32 10.97 -10.64
N HIS A 101 8.14 12.01 -11.44
CA HIS A 101 7.88 13.36 -10.96
C HIS A 101 6.44 13.79 -11.26
N ALA A 102 5.89 14.60 -10.36
CA ALA A 102 4.59 15.22 -10.54
C ALA A 102 4.65 16.69 -10.15
N THR A 103 3.76 17.45 -10.74
CA THR A 103 3.43 18.81 -10.34
C THR A 103 1.94 18.85 -10.00
N PRO A 104 1.45 19.92 -9.35
CA PRO A 104 0.01 20.15 -9.25
C PRO A 104 -0.72 20.17 -10.60
N ASP A 105 0.00 20.36 -11.70
CA ASP A 105 -0.55 20.50 -13.05
C ASP A 105 -0.43 19.23 -13.89
N GLY A 106 0.51 18.31 -13.62
CA GLY A 106 0.57 17.02 -14.32
C GLY A 106 1.61 16.01 -13.82
N LEU A 107 1.55 14.80 -14.35
CA LEU A 107 2.55 13.75 -14.20
C LEU A 107 3.62 13.90 -15.29
N GLN A 108 4.90 13.92 -14.91
CA GLN A 108 5.98 14.17 -15.86
C GLN A 108 6.22 12.96 -16.78
N CYS A 109 6.36 13.27 -18.06
CA CYS A 109 6.67 12.35 -19.15
C CYS A 109 7.88 12.89 -19.94
N PRO A 110 8.57 12.06 -20.74
CA PRO A 110 9.72 12.53 -21.52
C PRO A 110 9.40 13.63 -22.54
N ASP A 111 8.14 13.75 -22.98
CA ASP A 111 7.66 14.70 -23.98
C ASP A 111 6.71 15.79 -23.44
N GLY A 112 6.50 15.85 -22.12
CA GLY A 112 5.63 16.85 -21.49
C GLY A 112 5.11 16.43 -20.12
N GLU A 113 4.03 17.07 -19.66
CA GLU A 113 3.33 16.66 -18.44
C GLU A 113 1.90 16.26 -18.79
N LEU A 114 1.45 15.11 -18.27
CA LEU A 114 0.07 14.66 -18.38
C LEU A 114 -0.77 15.28 -17.25
N ASP A 115 -1.61 16.25 -17.57
CA ASP A 115 -2.69 16.66 -16.68
C ASP A 115 -3.76 15.57 -16.64
N VAL A 116 -3.88 14.84 -15.52
CA VAL A 116 -4.91 13.80 -15.33
C VAL A 116 -6.33 14.38 -15.49
N GLY A 117 -6.51 15.68 -15.22
CA GLY A 117 -7.77 16.38 -15.44
C GLY A 117 -8.19 16.44 -16.91
N THR A 118 -7.31 16.10 -17.85
CA THR A 118 -7.63 15.99 -19.28
C THR A 118 -7.92 14.56 -19.74
N VAL A 119 -7.75 13.56 -18.88
CA VAL A 119 -8.14 12.16 -19.15
C VAL A 119 -9.67 12.08 -19.28
N GLU A 120 -10.17 11.31 -20.25
CA GLU A 120 -11.62 11.19 -20.44
C GLU A 120 -12.26 10.47 -19.23
N GLN A 121 -11.73 9.29 -18.91
CA GLN A 121 -12.11 8.45 -17.77
C GLN A 121 -10.88 7.64 -17.31
N SER A 122 -10.73 7.47 -16.00
CA SER A 122 -9.74 6.57 -15.42
C SER A 122 -10.40 5.20 -15.23
N ASN A 123 -9.82 4.17 -15.84
CA ASN A 123 -10.18 2.77 -15.62
C ASN A 123 -9.15 2.07 -14.72
N VAL A 124 -8.34 2.85 -14.01
CA VAL A 124 -7.45 2.35 -12.97
C VAL A 124 -8.19 2.35 -11.65
N ASP A 125 -8.26 1.23 -10.95
CA ASP A 125 -9.00 1.13 -9.69
C ASP A 125 -8.22 1.76 -8.54
N MET A 126 -7.08 1.14 -8.21
CA MET A 126 -6.19 1.61 -7.17
C MET A 126 -4.90 2.17 -7.75
N PHE A 127 -4.30 3.13 -7.05
CA PHE A 127 -3.03 3.69 -7.51
C PHE A 127 -2.10 4.08 -6.37
N PHE A 128 -0.81 4.12 -6.71
CA PHE A 128 0.19 4.80 -5.91
C PHE A 128 1.03 5.69 -6.83
N LEU A 129 0.98 6.99 -6.55
CA LEU A 129 1.79 7.98 -7.24
C LEU A 129 3.03 8.28 -6.41
N ASN A 130 4.08 7.48 -6.58
CA ASN A 130 5.40 7.70 -5.98
C ASN A 130 6.13 8.83 -6.72
N ALA A 131 5.56 10.02 -6.59
CA ALA A 131 6.02 11.23 -7.23
C ALA A 131 5.78 12.41 -6.30
N CYS A 132 6.76 13.31 -6.21
CA CYS A 132 6.68 14.51 -5.38
C CYS A 132 5.44 15.33 -5.75
N GLN A 133 4.68 15.78 -4.74
CA GLN A 133 3.51 16.67 -4.94
C GLN A 133 2.38 16.06 -5.80
N SER A 134 2.25 14.74 -5.80
CA SER A 134 1.25 14.01 -6.60
C SER A 134 -0.21 14.13 -6.10
N PHE A 135 -0.45 14.77 -4.95
CA PHE A 135 -1.79 14.89 -4.34
C PHE A 135 -2.89 15.40 -5.29
N GLN A 136 -2.61 16.45 -6.08
CA GLN A 136 -3.63 17.00 -6.99
C GLN A 136 -3.94 16.05 -8.14
N GLN A 137 -2.94 15.37 -8.69
CA GLN A 137 -3.15 14.39 -9.76
C GLN A 137 -3.89 13.16 -9.24
N GLY A 138 -3.59 12.69 -8.03
CA GLY A 138 -4.33 11.58 -7.42
C GLY A 138 -5.79 11.93 -7.14
N LYS A 139 -6.09 13.17 -6.71
CA LYS A 139 -7.48 13.62 -6.61
C LYS A 139 -8.18 13.60 -7.96
N ARG A 140 -7.50 14.05 -9.01
CA ARG A 140 -8.03 14.00 -10.39
C ARG A 140 -8.26 12.56 -10.85
N LEU A 141 -7.42 11.59 -10.50
CA LEU A 141 -7.66 10.16 -10.78
C LEU A 141 -8.98 9.69 -10.15
N VAL A 142 -9.19 10.00 -8.87
CA VAL A 142 -10.45 9.66 -8.16
C VAL A 142 -11.64 10.38 -8.79
N GLU A 143 -11.52 11.66 -9.16
CA GLU A 143 -12.58 12.39 -9.88
C GLU A 143 -12.89 11.80 -11.26
N ARG A 144 -11.95 11.05 -11.86
CA ARG A 144 -12.06 10.49 -13.21
C ARG A 144 -12.48 9.03 -13.27
N GLY A 145 -12.60 8.33 -12.15
CA GLY A 145 -13.09 6.95 -12.13
C GLY A 145 -12.35 6.04 -11.15
N SER A 146 -11.17 6.43 -10.68
CA SER A 146 -10.42 5.60 -9.73
C SER A 146 -11.11 5.53 -8.36
N VAL A 147 -10.92 4.41 -7.67
CA VAL A 147 -11.43 4.15 -6.32
C VAL A 147 -10.64 4.94 -5.29
N GLY A 148 -9.31 4.89 -5.36
CA GLY A 148 -8.47 5.53 -4.37
C GLY A 148 -6.99 5.20 -4.52
N GLY A 149 -6.16 5.93 -3.79
CA GLY A 149 -4.73 5.69 -3.87
C GLY A 149 -3.90 6.46 -2.86
N MET A 150 -2.63 6.10 -2.81
CA MET A 150 -1.61 6.80 -2.03
C MET A 150 -0.86 7.83 -2.89
N VAL A 151 -0.54 8.97 -2.29
CA VAL A 151 0.10 10.12 -2.95
C VAL A 151 1.02 10.85 -1.98
N THR A 152 1.83 11.77 -2.49
CA THR A 152 2.68 12.65 -1.67
C THR A 152 2.23 14.12 -1.80
N TYR A 153 2.45 14.91 -0.75
CA TYR A 153 2.16 16.37 -0.77
C TYR A 153 3.40 17.25 -0.88
N SER A 154 4.58 16.68 -0.71
CA SER A 154 5.84 17.42 -0.80
C SER A 154 6.94 16.53 -1.31
N ASP A 155 8.09 17.13 -1.57
CA ASP A 155 9.24 16.44 -2.10
C ASP A 155 9.73 15.36 -1.13
N VAL A 156 10.04 14.19 -1.68
CA VAL A 156 10.56 13.03 -0.97
C VAL A 156 11.90 12.68 -1.60
N ALA A 157 12.93 12.42 -0.79
CA ALA A 157 14.22 12.01 -1.33
C ALA A 157 14.15 10.59 -1.91
N ASP A 158 14.63 10.42 -3.15
CA ASP A 158 14.43 9.23 -3.99
C ASP A 158 14.77 7.92 -3.29
N LYS A 159 15.86 7.87 -2.52
CA LYS A 159 16.27 6.66 -1.79
C LYS A 159 15.19 6.16 -0.82
N TYR A 160 14.55 7.08 -0.09
CA TYR A 160 13.51 6.71 0.88
C TYR A 160 12.17 6.46 0.18
N ALA A 161 11.90 7.14 -0.93
CA ALA A 161 10.72 6.92 -1.76
C ALA A 161 10.73 5.50 -2.34
N LEU A 162 11.86 5.06 -2.90
CA LEU A 162 12.09 3.73 -3.44
C LEU A 162 11.71 2.63 -2.44
N GLN A 163 12.36 2.62 -1.27
CA GLN A 163 12.11 1.58 -0.27
C GLN A 163 10.67 1.63 0.26
N THR A 164 10.08 2.82 0.38
CA THR A 164 8.72 2.96 0.90
C THR A 164 7.70 2.47 -0.11
N GLY A 165 7.89 2.74 -1.40
CA GLY A 165 7.00 2.29 -2.45
C GLY A 165 6.95 0.77 -2.61
N THR A 166 8.11 0.09 -2.53
CA THR A 166 8.14 -1.38 -2.52
C THR A 166 7.34 -1.98 -1.37
N LEU A 167 7.51 -1.46 -0.14
CA LEU A 167 6.78 -1.97 1.03
C LEU A 167 5.28 -1.62 0.99
N ILE A 168 4.90 -0.47 0.43
CA ILE A 168 3.48 -0.15 0.19
C ILE A 168 2.86 -1.15 -0.77
N GLY A 169 3.55 -1.45 -1.88
CA GLY A 169 3.11 -2.47 -2.85
C GLY A 169 2.87 -3.82 -2.17
N GLN A 170 3.79 -4.25 -1.30
CA GLN A 170 3.63 -5.49 -0.52
C GLN A 170 2.42 -5.47 0.41
N LEU A 171 2.25 -4.40 1.19
CA LEU A 171 1.12 -4.31 2.11
C LEU A 171 -0.21 -4.37 1.34
N LEU A 172 -0.33 -3.65 0.23
CA LEU A 172 -1.53 -3.70 -0.61
C LEU A 172 -1.76 -5.09 -1.20
N ASN A 173 -0.71 -5.74 -1.71
CA ASN A 173 -0.75 -7.10 -2.24
C ASN A 173 -1.05 -8.17 -1.18
N ASP A 174 -0.83 -7.87 0.09
CA ASP A 174 -1.18 -8.74 1.22
C ASP A 174 -2.56 -8.41 1.82
N GLY A 175 -3.35 -7.62 1.11
CA GLY A 175 -4.73 -7.29 1.47
C GLY A 175 -4.88 -6.25 2.58
N PHE A 176 -3.83 -5.49 2.91
CA PHE A 176 -3.98 -4.30 3.73
C PHE A 176 -4.73 -3.22 2.93
N SER A 177 -5.68 -2.56 3.61
CA SER A 177 -6.39 -1.45 2.98
C SER A 177 -5.49 -0.21 2.83
N ILE A 178 -5.84 0.69 1.91
CA ILE A 178 -5.15 1.98 1.73
C ILE A 178 -4.99 2.72 3.08
N ALA A 179 -6.01 2.69 3.94
CA ALA A 179 -5.95 3.29 5.27
C ALA A 179 -4.88 2.64 6.16
N ALA A 180 -4.79 1.31 6.17
CA ALA A 180 -3.81 0.59 6.96
C ALA A 180 -2.39 0.88 6.44
N CYS A 181 -2.16 0.79 5.13
CA CYS A 181 -0.90 1.15 4.50
C CYS A 181 -0.46 2.58 4.86
N HIS A 182 -1.38 3.55 4.77
CA HIS A 182 -1.10 4.93 5.14
C HIS A 182 -0.68 5.09 6.61
N SER A 183 -1.39 4.41 7.53
CA SER A 183 -1.06 4.45 8.96
C SER A 183 0.32 3.87 9.24
N ILE A 184 0.59 2.68 8.70
CA ILE A 184 1.85 1.95 8.89
C ILE A 184 3.02 2.78 8.36
N VAL A 185 2.92 3.30 7.14
CA VAL A 185 3.97 4.14 6.54
C VAL A 185 4.21 5.40 7.38
N ARG A 186 3.15 6.04 7.86
CA ARG A 186 3.26 7.25 8.68
C ARG A 186 4.00 6.99 10.00
N GLU A 187 3.75 5.85 10.64
CA GLU A 187 4.35 5.50 11.93
C GLU A 187 5.80 5.03 11.80
N THR A 188 6.10 4.26 10.75
CA THR A 188 7.31 3.45 10.67
C THR A 188 8.39 4.02 9.74
N ARG A 189 8.05 5.05 8.96
CA ARG A 189 8.99 5.66 7.99
C ARG A 189 9.36 7.09 8.38
N PRO A 190 10.64 7.47 8.31
CA PRO A 190 11.08 8.85 8.56
C PRO A 190 10.36 9.90 7.70
N ILE A 191 10.02 9.51 6.46
CA ILE A 191 9.30 10.34 5.49
C ILE A 191 7.80 10.03 5.42
N GLY A 192 7.28 9.22 6.34
CA GLY A 192 5.89 8.77 6.32
C GLY A 192 4.89 9.92 6.42
N GLY A 193 5.27 10.97 7.14
CA GLY A 193 4.58 12.26 7.20
C GLY A 193 4.68 13.11 5.91
N HIS A 194 5.00 12.51 4.76
CA HIS A 194 4.86 13.11 3.43
C HIS A 194 3.84 12.37 2.56
N TYR A 195 3.35 11.20 3.00
CA TYR A 195 2.34 10.41 2.31
C TYR A 195 0.94 10.69 2.86
N THR A 196 -0.04 10.67 1.96
CA THR A 196 -1.47 10.69 2.28
C THR A 196 -2.22 9.76 1.34
N ALA A 197 -3.50 9.56 1.64
CA ALA A 197 -4.42 8.79 0.82
C ALA A 197 -5.56 9.68 0.34
N VAL A 198 -6.08 9.37 -0.84
CA VAL A 198 -7.24 10.01 -1.49
C VAL A 198 -8.25 8.93 -1.90
N GLY A 199 -9.55 9.27 -1.93
CA GLY A 199 -10.60 8.36 -2.35
C GLY A 199 -11.09 7.40 -1.26
N ASN A 200 -11.51 6.20 -1.66
CA ASN A 200 -11.97 5.15 -0.75
C ASN A 200 -10.78 4.49 -0.05
N ARG A 201 -10.73 4.59 1.27
CA ARG A 201 -9.59 4.11 2.07
C ARG A 201 -9.74 2.67 2.56
N THR A 202 -10.94 2.11 2.45
CA THR A 202 -11.20 0.72 2.80
C THR A 202 -10.91 -0.22 1.62
N ALA A 203 -10.67 0.34 0.43
CA ALA A 203 -10.26 -0.42 -0.74
C ALA A 203 -9.00 -1.24 -0.45
N ILE A 204 -9.03 -2.48 -0.94
CA ILE A 204 -7.94 -3.45 -0.90
C ILE A 204 -7.61 -3.84 -2.35
N LEU A 205 -6.34 -4.12 -2.61
CA LEU A 205 -5.90 -4.53 -3.94
C LEU A 205 -6.17 -6.02 -4.17
N SER A 206 -5.84 -6.83 -3.18
CA SER A 206 -5.98 -8.28 -3.22
C SER A 206 -6.67 -8.78 -1.95
N GLN A 207 -7.23 -9.99 -2.03
CA GLN A 207 -7.71 -10.64 -0.81
C GLN A 207 -6.52 -11.15 0.00
N PRO A 208 -6.50 -10.92 1.32
CA PRO A 208 -5.40 -11.38 2.16
C PRO A 208 -5.38 -12.91 2.22
N GLU A 209 -4.25 -13.49 1.84
CA GLU A 209 -3.99 -14.92 1.99
C GLU A 209 -3.56 -15.21 3.44
N GLY A 210 -4.14 -16.24 4.06
CA GLY A 210 -3.71 -16.69 5.39
C GLY A 210 -4.37 -16.01 6.59
N GLY A 211 -5.30 -15.08 6.41
CA GLY A 211 -6.09 -14.52 7.52
C GLY A 211 -6.36 -13.03 7.38
N ALA A 212 -6.73 -12.37 8.48
CA ALA A 212 -6.82 -10.91 8.53
C ALA A 212 -5.42 -10.29 8.35
N PRO A 213 -5.27 -9.15 7.65
CA PRO A 213 -3.99 -8.48 7.49
C PRO A 213 -3.34 -8.20 8.84
N THR A 214 -2.13 -8.70 9.05
CA THR A 214 -1.45 -8.70 10.34
C THR A 214 -0.04 -8.15 10.20
N LEU A 215 0.27 -7.12 11.00
CA LEU A 215 1.60 -6.50 11.05
C LEU A 215 2.30 -6.87 12.35
N PHE A 216 3.54 -7.34 12.25
CA PHE A 216 4.36 -7.68 13.41
C PHE A 216 5.35 -6.55 13.72
N HIS A 217 5.30 -6.03 14.94
CA HIS A 217 6.32 -5.18 15.52
C HIS A 217 7.24 -6.04 16.38
N ILE A 218 8.48 -6.17 15.95
CA ILE A 218 9.45 -7.10 16.51
C ILE A 218 10.51 -6.31 17.28
N SER A 219 10.77 -6.74 18.50
CA SER A 219 11.85 -6.22 19.34
C SER A 219 12.71 -7.38 19.86
N GLN A 220 14.02 -7.21 19.85
CA GLN A 220 14.94 -8.24 20.36
C GLN A 220 14.99 -8.25 21.89
N LYS A 221 15.02 -9.45 22.47
CA LYS A 221 15.28 -9.73 23.90
C LYS A 221 16.58 -10.51 24.08
N SER A 222 16.97 -10.77 25.32
CA SER A 222 18.19 -11.53 25.67
C SER A 222 18.21 -12.95 25.11
N ASP A 223 17.06 -13.56 24.96
CA ASP A 223 16.85 -14.99 24.72
C ASP A 223 15.76 -15.25 23.66
N GLY A 224 15.47 -14.26 22.82
CA GLY A 224 14.46 -14.36 21.77
C GLY A 224 13.95 -13.01 21.31
N TYR A 225 12.68 -12.98 20.93
CA TYR A 225 12.01 -11.82 20.35
C TYR A 225 10.65 -11.60 21.00
N VAL A 226 10.20 -10.35 21.00
CA VAL A 226 8.78 -10.01 21.24
C VAL A 226 8.15 -9.65 19.92
N PHE A 227 7.04 -10.29 19.62
CA PHE A 227 6.16 -9.96 18.51
C PHE A 227 4.94 -9.25 19.06
N ASP A 228 4.93 -7.93 18.96
CA ASP A 228 3.73 -7.12 19.17
C ASP A 228 2.92 -7.14 17.86
N THR A 229 1.86 -7.94 17.86
CA THR A 229 1.10 -8.34 16.69
C THR A 229 -0.12 -7.45 16.55
N HIS A 230 -0.27 -6.78 15.41
CA HIS A 230 -1.37 -5.84 15.13
C HIS A 230 -2.21 -6.33 13.97
N VAL A 231 -3.48 -6.58 14.23
CA VAL A 231 -4.44 -7.07 13.23
C VAL A 231 -5.25 -5.90 12.70
N HIS A 232 -5.23 -5.72 11.39
CA HIS A 232 -5.91 -4.64 10.69
C HIS A 232 -7.22 -5.11 10.04
N PRO A 233 -8.24 -4.25 9.98
CA PRO A 233 -9.46 -4.55 9.25
C PRO A 233 -9.22 -4.49 7.75
N SER A 234 -9.89 -5.37 7.02
CA SER A 234 -10.02 -5.35 5.55
C SER A 234 -11.46 -5.66 5.15
N GLU A 235 -11.76 -5.66 3.85
CA GLU A 235 -13.10 -6.06 3.41
C GLU A 235 -13.40 -7.53 3.73
N ALA A 236 -12.43 -8.43 3.53
CA ALA A 236 -12.57 -9.85 3.87
C ALA A 236 -12.67 -10.07 5.40
N TYR A 237 -12.08 -9.18 6.20
CA TYR A 237 -12.11 -9.22 7.66
C TYR A 237 -12.56 -7.87 8.24
N PRO A 238 -13.86 -7.53 8.17
CA PRO A 238 -14.37 -6.27 8.69
C PRO A 238 -14.20 -6.16 10.21
N ILE A 239 -14.39 -4.95 10.73
CA ILE A 239 -14.41 -4.70 12.18
C ILE A 239 -15.44 -5.62 12.86
N GLY A 240 -15.00 -6.31 13.90
CA GLY A 240 -15.79 -7.28 14.66
C GLY A 240 -15.67 -8.73 14.18
N SER A 241 -14.91 -8.99 13.11
CA SER A 241 -14.60 -10.37 12.68
C SER A 241 -13.86 -11.13 13.77
N ILE A 242 -14.12 -12.43 13.87
CA ILE A 242 -13.44 -13.33 14.82
C ILE A 242 -12.35 -14.10 14.07
N ILE A 243 -11.13 -14.08 14.59
CA ILE A 243 -9.98 -14.78 14.02
C ILE A 243 -9.22 -15.54 15.12
N SER A 244 -8.32 -16.42 14.70
CA SER A 244 -7.25 -17.00 15.54
C SER A 244 -5.90 -16.62 14.93
N LEU A 245 -4.86 -16.50 15.75
CA LEU A 245 -3.52 -16.14 15.29
C LEU A 245 -2.61 -17.36 15.39
N VAL A 246 -1.89 -17.70 14.31
CA VAL A 246 -0.98 -18.86 14.27
C VAL A 246 0.13 -18.75 15.33
N ILE A 247 0.54 -17.53 15.67
CA ILE A 247 1.56 -17.24 16.67
C ILE A 247 1.07 -17.43 18.12
N ASP A 248 -0.25 -17.53 18.37
CA ASP A 248 -0.80 -17.68 19.72
C ASP A 248 -0.79 -19.15 20.16
N PRO A 249 0.05 -19.54 21.14
CA PRO A 249 0.14 -20.93 21.59
C PRO A 249 -1.11 -21.43 22.34
N ASP A 250 -1.98 -20.51 22.78
CA ASP A 250 -3.20 -20.83 23.52
C ASP A 250 -4.43 -20.98 22.60
N ASP A 251 -4.27 -20.81 21.27
CA ASP A 251 -5.36 -20.85 20.28
C ASP A 251 -6.55 -19.95 20.66
N LYS A 252 -6.31 -18.74 21.18
CA LYS A 252 -7.38 -17.82 21.55
C LYS A 252 -8.06 -17.24 20.31
N TYR A 253 -9.28 -16.79 20.51
CA TYR A 253 -10.01 -16.00 19.53
C TYR A 253 -9.85 -14.50 19.77
N TYR A 254 -9.64 -13.77 18.68
CA TYR A 254 -9.44 -12.33 18.66
C TYR A 254 -10.53 -11.65 17.82
N LEU A 255 -10.84 -10.39 18.15
CA LEU A 255 -11.75 -9.55 17.37
C LEU A 255 -10.95 -8.57 16.52
N VAL A 256 -11.30 -8.39 15.26
CA VAL A 256 -10.65 -7.39 14.39
C VAL A 256 -11.19 -5.97 14.66
N PRO A 257 -10.35 -4.92 14.77
CA PRO A 257 -8.91 -4.99 14.96
C PRO A 257 -8.54 -5.40 16.40
N SER A 258 -7.40 -6.07 16.54
CA SER A 258 -6.83 -6.46 17.83
C SER A 258 -5.32 -6.29 17.82
N SER A 259 -4.73 -6.22 19.01
CA SER A 259 -3.30 -6.33 19.20
C SER A 259 -2.98 -7.24 20.39
N ASP A 260 -1.93 -8.03 20.29
CA ASP A 260 -1.43 -8.86 21.40
C ASP A 260 0.08 -9.10 21.28
N GLN A 261 0.73 -9.48 22.38
CA GLN A 261 2.17 -9.67 22.45
C GLN A 261 2.54 -11.13 22.70
N PHE A 262 3.47 -11.64 21.89
CA PHE A 262 3.96 -13.01 21.99
C PHE A 262 5.48 -13.02 22.17
N ASP A 263 5.95 -13.81 23.13
CA ASP A 263 7.37 -14.15 23.27
C ASP A 263 7.69 -15.30 22.31
N VAL A 264 8.67 -15.10 21.43
CA VAL A 264 9.01 -16.04 20.37
C VAL A 264 10.49 -16.40 20.48
N ALA A 265 10.78 -17.70 20.55
CA ALA A 265 12.16 -18.20 20.56
C ALA A 265 12.80 -18.00 19.17
N PRO A 266 14.13 -17.81 19.07
CA PRO A 266 14.81 -17.63 17.78
C PRO A 266 14.47 -18.72 16.75
N GLU A 267 14.37 -19.98 17.19
CA GLU A 267 14.03 -21.13 16.37
C GLU A 267 12.57 -21.14 15.86
N GLU A 268 11.66 -20.40 16.50
CA GLU A 268 10.22 -20.34 16.17
C GLU A 268 9.87 -19.15 15.26
N VAL A 269 10.81 -18.22 15.04
CA VAL A 269 10.57 -16.98 14.26
C VAL A 269 10.09 -17.27 12.82
N GLU A 270 10.69 -18.25 12.15
CA GLU A 270 10.33 -18.60 10.78
C GLU A 270 8.92 -19.20 10.70
N GLU A 271 8.51 -19.98 11.71
CA GLU A 271 7.17 -20.54 11.83
C GLU A 271 6.14 -19.44 12.15
N ALA A 272 6.44 -18.54 13.09
CA ALA A 272 5.59 -17.42 13.46
C ALA A 272 5.26 -16.50 12.27
N LEU A 273 6.20 -16.35 11.33
CA LEU A 273 6.08 -15.52 10.13
C LEU A 273 5.63 -16.29 8.88
N SER A 274 5.40 -17.60 8.98
CA SER A 274 5.17 -18.46 7.81
C SER A 274 3.87 -18.16 7.06
N HIS A 275 2.85 -17.64 7.75
CA HIS A 275 1.52 -17.36 7.20
C HIS A 275 1.29 -15.89 6.83
N SER A 276 2.33 -15.05 6.92
CA SER A 276 2.29 -13.65 6.49
C SER A 276 3.50 -13.36 5.62
N LEU A 277 3.27 -13.00 4.35
CA LEU A 277 4.31 -12.50 3.45
C LEU A 277 4.64 -11.02 3.70
N SER A 278 3.97 -10.41 4.68
CA SER A 278 3.91 -8.97 4.83
C SER A 278 5.21 -8.39 5.35
N PRO A 279 5.49 -7.12 5.02
CA PRO A 279 6.52 -6.35 5.69
C PRO A 279 6.32 -6.41 7.21
N ILE A 280 7.42 -6.25 7.93
CA ILE A 280 7.43 -6.26 9.39
C ILE A 280 8.14 -5.01 9.90
N VAL A 281 7.85 -4.63 11.14
CA VAL A 281 8.48 -3.49 11.79
C VAL A 281 9.49 -4.01 12.79
N VAL A 282 10.76 -3.67 12.64
CA VAL A 282 11.80 -4.03 13.60
C VAL A 282 12.42 -2.76 14.14
N ASP A 283 12.47 -2.65 15.47
CA ASP A 283 12.97 -1.45 16.15
C ASP A 283 12.35 -0.14 15.62
N GLY A 284 11.06 -0.20 15.28
CA GLY A 284 10.28 0.94 14.76
C GLY A 284 10.52 1.28 13.29
N GLN A 285 11.21 0.42 12.52
CA GLN A 285 11.42 0.61 11.07
C GLN A 285 10.77 -0.51 10.27
N LEU A 286 9.95 -0.13 9.29
CA LEU A 286 9.37 -1.09 8.34
C LEU A 286 10.45 -1.63 7.41
N GLN A 287 10.52 -2.94 7.28
CA GLN A 287 11.44 -3.63 6.37
C GLN A 287 10.82 -4.90 5.81
N SER A 288 11.47 -5.48 4.81
CA SER A 288 11.02 -6.73 4.23
C SER A 288 11.22 -7.89 5.21
N ARG A 289 10.31 -8.87 5.18
CA ARG A 289 10.43 -10.10 5.97
C ARG A 289 11.73 -10.85 5.71
N SER A 290 12.15 -10.92 4.44
CA SER A 290 13.39 -11.59 4.02
C SER A 290 14.64 -10.93 4.60
N GLU A 291 14.68 -9.60 4.65
CA GLU A 291 15.77 -8.85 5.28
C GLU A 291 15.89 -9.21 6.76
N PHE A 292 14.79 -9.18 7.51
CA PHE A 292 14.80 -9.57 8.92
C PHE A 292 15.24 -11.03 9.13
N LEU A 293 14.65 -11.98 8.40
CA LEU A 293 14.98 -13.41 8.52
C LEU A 293 16.47 -13.68 8.24
N SER A 294 17.14 -12.85 7.45
CA SER A 294 18.59 -12.96 7.21
C SER A 294 19.46 -12.55 8.41
N THR A 295 18.88 -11.85 9.39
CA THR A 295 19.56 -11.37 10.61
C THR A 295 19.31 -12.23 11.84
N VAL A 296 18.31 -13.11 11.80
CA VAL A 296 17.98 -14.05 12.88
C VAL A 296 19.06 -15.14 12.94
N GLU A 297 19.75 -15.25 14.08
CA GLU A 297 20.69 -16.35 14.31
C GLU A 297 19.92 -17.67 14.43
N ARG A 298 20.27 -18.65 13.58
CA ARG A 298 19.71 -20.00 13.58
C ARG A 298 20.39 -20.93 14.57
#